data_AF-A0A1B6GH88-F1
#
_entry.id   AF-A0A1B6GH88-F1
#
_cell.length_a   1.000
_cell.length_b   1.000
_cell.length_c   1.000
_cell.angle_alpha   90.00
_cell.angle_beta   90.00
_cell.angle_gamma   90.00
#
_symmetry.space_group_name_H-M   'P 1'
#
loop_
_entity.id
_entity.type
_entity.pdbx_description
1 polymer ?
#
loop_
_entity_poly.entity_id
_entity_poly.type
_entity_poly.pdbx_seq_one_letter_code
_entity_poly.pdbx_strand_id
1 'polypeptide(L)'
;MFPTNVPDVTHLSIVKKKWKYRGEGNANLVLALPEERVILRLHKMRRDSTITKEVEFEEMNRVCREAFFCRMVMVPLLGKAYIQPPIVARVQHKEIHLLDRLLLPQRPNFRHHKGITFGYVTIYPDYALLPEQLTNPPRLAPPHTNTPAVVCSSRGKCTRLRNSIPHDHSLEDISCVPTTVANVLLQKCINKSCILSDPVLNSDLCQLPTVNRKASKNCLHKYKNWHQTAPIPVTENTFCVEIKPKQGWIPHSQLNHPKCTFCLNQYLKLSNGAISRISQYCPLDLFSGDEKRMKQAIRALLRTPQNNLKIFKNGHL
;
A
#
# COMPACT_ATOMS: atom_id res chain seq x y z
N MET A 1 20.03 19.91 -7.93
CA MET A 1 19.18 20.65 -8.88
C MET A 1 18.37 19.58 -9.61
N PHE A 2 17.06 19.49 -9.38
CA PHE A 2 16.24 18.53 -10.12
C PHE A 2 16.18 19.00 -11.58
N PRO A 3 16.29 18.10 -12.58
CA PRO A 3 16.28 18.49 -13.98
C PRO A 3 14.99 19.25 -14.30
N THR A 4 15.14 20.36 -15.04
CA THR A 4 14.08 21.29 -15.48
C THR A 4 13.11 20.67 -16.50
N ASN A 5 13.31 19.41 -16.87
CA ASN A 5 12.38 18.66 -17.69
C ASN A 5 11.32 18.00 -16.80
N VAL A 6 10.09 18.50 -16.89
CA VAL A 6 8.90 17.82 -16.36
C VAL A 6 8.96 16.37 -16.85
N PRO A 7 9.03 15.37 -15.96
CA PRO A 7 9.04 13.97 -16.38
C PRO A 7 7.80 13.71 -17.25
N ASP A 8 7.95 12.95 -18.33
CA ASP A 8 6.85 12.60 -19.23
C ASP A 8 5.83 11.73 -18.47
N VAL A 9 4.88 12.40 -17.82
CA VAL A 9 3.85 11.74 -17.02
C VAL A 9 2.78 11.23 -17.98
N THR A 10 2.49 9.93 -17.91
CA THR A 10 1.51 9.34 -18.82
C THR A 10 0.13 9.97 -18.64
N HIS A 11 -0.48 10.36 -19.74
CA HIS A 11 -1.82 10.93 -19.74
C HIS A 11 -2.89 9.83 -19.64
N LEU A 12 -3.90 10.08 -18.78
CA LEU A 12 -5.05 9.23 -18.56
C LEU A 12 -6.33 10.04 -18.75
N SER A 13 -7.30 9.51 -19.50
CA SER A 13 -8.65 10.07 -19.57
C SER A 13 -9.64 9.17 -18.82
N ILE A 14 -10.54 9.80 -18.07
CA ILE A 14 -11.59 9.15 -17.27
C ILE A 14 -12.99 9.30 -17.88
N VAL A 15 -13.16 10.15 -18.91
CA VAL A 15 -14.48 10.47 -19.51
C VAL A 15 -15.25 9.24 -19.99
N LYS A 16 -14.58 8.28 -20.63
CA LYS A 16 -15.21 7.06 -21.19
C LYS A 16 -15.08 5.85 -20.28
N LYS A 17 -14.67 6.04 -19.02
CA LYS A 17 -14.44 4.96 -18.07
C LYS A 17 -15.57 4.90 -17.06
N LYS A 18 -15.97 3.69 -16.69
CA LYS A 18 -16.81 3.51 -15.50
C LYS A 18 -15.95 3.70 -14.27
N TRP A 19 -16.37 4.62 -13.40
CA TRP A 19 -15.68 4.91 -12.17
C TRP A 19 -16.64 4.90 -10.99
N LYS A 20 -16.11 4.67 -9.79
CA LYS A 20 -16.87 4.66 -8.55
C LYS A 20 -16.09 5.36 -7.45
N TYR A 21 -16.77 6.16 -6.63
CA TYR A 21 -16.18 6.67 -5.40
C TYR A 21 -15.87 5.52 -4.43
N ARG A 22 -14.58 5.34 -4.09
CA ARG A 22 -14.12 4.26 -3.19
C ARG A 22 -14.07 4.72 -1.74
N GLY A 23 -13.68 5.97 -1.52
CA GLY A 23 -13.54 6.55 -0.19
C GLY A 23 -12.49 7.65 -0.14
N GLU A 24 -12.33 8.27 1.03
CA GLU A 24 -11.33 9.33 1.21
C GLU A 24 -10.78 9.39 2.65
N GLY A 25 -9.52 9.82 2.74
CA GLY A 25 -8.89 10.27 3.98
C GLY A 25 -8.98 11.78 4.14
N ASN A 26 -8.13 12.38 4.97
CA ASN A 26 -7.99 13.84 5.00
C ASN A 26 -7.19 14.38 3.80
N ALA A 27 -6.14 13.67 3.40
CA ALA A 27 -5.19 14.12 2.38
C ALA A 27 -5.53 13.64 0.96
N ASN A 28 -6.18 12.49 0.81
CA ASN A 28 -6.40 11.89 -0.50
C ASN A 28 -7.84 11.38 -0.66
N LEU A 29 -8.33 11.44 -1.90
CA LEU A 29 -9.56 10.82 -2.39
C LEU A 29 -9.19 9.62 -3.26
N VAL A 30 -9.98 8.54 -3.19
CA VAL A 30 -9.77 7.34 -3.99
C VAL A 30 -10.97 7.11 -4.92
N LEU A 31 -10.67 6.94 -6.20
CA LEU A 31 -11.62 6.61 -7.26
C LEU A 31 -11.29 5.19 -7.76
N ALA A 32 -12.25 4.28 -7.77
CA ALA A 32 -12.08 2.96 -8.38
C ALA A 32 -12.45 3.01 -9.87
N LEU A 33 -11.68 2.29 -10.68
CA LEU A 33 -11.94 1.99 -12.09
C LEU A 33 -12.16 0.48 -12.22
N PRO A 34 -13.41 0.00 -12.05
CA PRO A 34 -13.67 -1.44 -11.87
C PRO A 34 -13.31 -2.29 -13.08
N GLU A 35 -13.54 -1.80 -14.30
CA GLU A 35 -13.23 -2.53 -15.54
C GLU A 35 -11.72 -2.73 -15.72
N GLU A 36 -10.93 -1.78 -15.21
CA GLU A 36 -9.46 -1.85 -15.21
C GLU A 36 -8.88 -2.49 -13.95
N ARG A 37 -9.70 -2.76 -12.92
CA ARG A 37 -9.29 -3.27 -11.61
C ARG A 37 -8.17 -2.46 -10.94
N VAL A 38 -8.20 -1.14 -11.15
CA VAL A 38 -7.27 -0.20 -10.52
C VAL A 38 -8.03 0.86 -9.73
N ILE A 39 -7.31 1.54 -8.84
CA ILE A 39 -7.76 2.76 -8.20
C ILE A 39 -6.86 3.93 -8.59
N LEU A 40 -7.46 5.12 -8.68
CA LEU A 40 -6.78 6.40 -8.77
C LEU A 40 -6.80 7.04 -7.39
N ARG A 41 -5.63 7.43 -6.89
CA ARG A 41 -5.47 8.18 -5.66
C ARG A 41 -5.14 9.63 -6.01
N LEU A 42 -6.05 10.52 -5.65
CA LEU A 42 -6.00 11.95 -5.95
C LEU A 42 -5.74 12.73 -4.67
N HIS A 43 -4.77 13.62 -4.70
CA HIS A 43 -4.50 14.50 -3.56
C HIS A 43 -5.59 15.56 -3.43
N LYS A 44 -5.95 15.88 -2.19
CA LYS A 44 -6.98 16.86 -1.86
C LYS A 44 -6.35 18.14 -1.34
N MET A 45 -6.89 19.26 -1.79
CA MET A 45 -6.53 20.59 -1.33
C MET A 45 -7.74 21.33 -0.81
N ARG A 46 -7.50 22.32 0.06
CA ARG A 46 -8.59 23.16 0.53
C ARG A 46 -9.12 23.99 -0.64
N ARG A 47 -10.44 24.19 -0.69
CA ARG A 47 -11.08 24.90 -1.80
C ARG A 47 -10.71 26.40 -1.85
N ASP A 48 -10.27 26.94 -0.72
CA ASP A 48 -9.79 28.33 -0.54
C ASP A 48 -8.32 28.53 -0.97
N SER A 49 -7.62 27.47 -1.39
CA SER A 49 -6.20 27.56 -1.74
C SER A 49 -5.96 28.23 -3.08
N THR A 50 -5.01 29.17 -3.13
CA THR A 50 -4.56 29.82 -4.37
C THR A 50 -3.92 28.80 -5.31
N ILE A 51 -4.36 28.80 -6.57
CA ILE A 51 -3.81 27.92 -7.62
C ILE A 51 -2.79 28.72 -8.42
N THR A 52 -1.51 28.37 -8.28
CA THR A 52 -0.41 28.92 -9.08
C THR A 52 0.37 27.81 -9.80
N LYS A 53 1.23 28.18 -10.75
CA LYS A 53 2.08 27.21 -11.47
C LYS A 53 3.08 26.51 -10.53
N GLU A 54 3.56 27.24 -9.53
CA GLU A 54 4.47 26.72 -8.50
C GLU A 54 3.78 25.65 -7.67
N VAL A 55 2.51 25.89 -7.29
CA VAL A 55 1.69 24.89 -6.60
C VAL A 55 1.49 23.68 -7.50
N GLU A 56 1.12 23.86 -8.77
CA GLU A 56 0.97 22.73 -9.71
C GLU A 56 2.25 21.88 -9.84
N PHE A 57 3.42 22.53 -9.90
CA PHE A 57 4.71 21.86 -9.94
C PHE A 57 5.01 21.09 -8.66
N GLU A 58 4.67 21.65 -7.49
CA GLU A 58 4.85 20.95 -6.21
C GLU A 58 3.89 19.76 -6.06
N GLU A 59 2.68 19.85 -6.60
CA GLU A 59 1.72 18.75 -6.64
C GLU A 59 2.23 17.59 -7.51
N MET A 60 2.84 17.90 -8.65
CA MET A 60 3.53 16.93 -9.49
C MET A 60 4.70 16.27 -8.74
N ASN A 61 5.56 17.07 -8.11
CA ASN A 61 6.70 16.54 -7.37
C ASN A 61 6.26 15.64 -6.22
N ARG A 62 5.17 15.97 -5.53
CA ARG A 62 4.64 15.11 -4.46
C ARG A 62 4.27 13.73 -4.97
N VAL A 63 3.53 13.60 -6.09
CA VAL A 63 3.16 12.28 -6.60
C VAL A 63 4.36 11.47 -7.07
N CYS A 64 5.37 12.14 -7.65
CA CYS A 64 6.63 11.50 -8.03
C CYS A 64 7.42 11.04 -6.80
N ARG A 65 7.53 11.88 -5.75
CA ARG A 65 8.19 11.52 -4.49
C ARG A 65 7.49 10.36 -3.78
N GLU A 66 6.16 10.31 -3.81
CA GLU A 66 5.40 9.18 -3.27
C GLU A 66 5.74 7.88 -4.01
N ALA A 67 5.70 7.87 -5.34
CA ALA A 67 6.02 6.70 -6.14
C ALA A 67 7.48 6.24 -5.93
N PHE A 68 8.41 7.21 -5.87
CA PHE A 68 9.81 6.96 -5.58
C PHE A 68 10.00 6.37 -4.18
N PHE A 69 9.38 6.96 -3.16
CA PHE A 69 9.45 6.46 -1.78
C PHE A 69 8.93 5.03 -1.66
N CYS A 70 7.78 4.72 -2.29
CA CYS A 70 7.27 3.36 -2.33
C CYS A 70 8.27 2.38 -2.96
N ARG A 71 8.87 2.75 -4.10
CA ARG A 71 9.79 1.88 -4.84
C ARG A 71 11.15 1.70 -4.15
N MET A 72 11.73 2.79 -3.67
CA MET A 72 13.13 2.82 -3.22
C MET A 72 13.28 2.61 -1.71
N VAL A 73 12.21 2.84 -0.93
CA VAL A 73 12.25 2.67 0.53
C VAL A 73 11.32 1.55 0.97
N MET A 74 10.04 1.61 0.59
CA MET A 74 9.05 0.66 1.13
C MET A 74 9.19 -0.75 0.57
N VAL A 75 9.46 -0.90 -0.73
CA VAL A 75 9.65 -2.24 -1.34
C VAL A 75 10.88 -2.97 -0.76
N PRO A 76 12.06 -2.34 -0.59
CA PRO A 76 13.18 -3.01 0.07
C PRO A 76 12.90 -3.41 1.53
N LEU A 77 12.16 -2.61 2.29
CA LEU A 77 11.87 -2.88 3.69
C LEU A 77 10.78 -3.94 3.92
N LEU A 78 9.70 -3.88 3.13
CA LEU A 78 8.52 -4.74 3.33
C LEU A 78 8.39 -5.85 2.29
N GLY A 79 9.12 -5.77 1.18
CA GLY A 79 9.12 -6.76 0.12
C GLY A 79 8.10 -6.52 -0.99
N LYS A 80 8.47 -6.96 -2.20
CA LYS A 80 7.65 -6.86 -3.43
C LYS A 80 6.33 -7.65 -3.39
N ALA A 81 6.20 -8.59 -2.45
CA ALA A 81 4.98 -9.37 -2.28
C ALA A 81 3.83 -8.57 -1.65
N TYR A 82 4.15 -7.56 -0.84
CA TYR A 82 3.16 -6.77 -0.08
C TYR A 82 2.99 -5.35 -0.60
N ILE A 83 4.03 -4.79 -1.23
CA ILE A 83 4.03 -3.41 -1.73
C ILE A 83 4.19 -3.42 -3.25
N GLN A 84 3.17 -2.90 -3.94
CA GLN A 84 3.27 -2.59 -5.37
C GLN A 84 3.41 -1.08 -5.54
N PRO A 85 4.55 -0.59 -6.07
CA PRO A 85 4.75 0.84 -6.29
C PRO A 85 3.71 1.40 -7.28
N PRO A 86 3.14 2.59 -7.01
CA PRO A 86 2.16 3.18 -7.91
C PRO A 86 2.78 3.62 -9.24
N ILE A 87 1.91 3.75 -10.23
CA ILE A 87 2.22 4.45 -11.48
C ILE A 87 1.74 5.89 -11.37
N VAL A 88 2.57 6.85 -11.73
CA VAL A 88 2.18 8.27 -11.79
C VAL A 88 1.51 8.55 -13.14
N ALA A 89 0.40 9.26 -13.12
CA ALA A 89 -0.33 9.66 -14.32
C ALA A 89 -0.91 11.08 -14.18
N ARG A 90 -1.30 11.68 -15.32
CA ARG A 90 -1.96 12.99 -15.37
C ARG A 90 -3.33 12.86 -16.05
N VAL A 91 -4.37 13.26 -15.33
CA VAL A 91 -5.73 13.46 -15.83
C VAL A 91 -5.89 14.92 -16.23
N GLN A 92 -6.64 15.20 -17.31
CA GLN A 92 -6.84 16.57 -17.74
C GLN A 92 -7.59 17.41 -16.70
N HIS A 93 -7.21 18.67 -16.55
CA HIS A 93 -7.78 19.57 -15.55
C HIS A 93 -9.31 19.73 -15.71
N LYS A 94 -9.80 19.81 -16.94
CA LYS A 94 -11.25 19.86 -17.24
C LYS A 94 -12.00 18.63 -16.72
N GLU A 95 -11.40 17.45 -16.86
CA GLU A 95 -11.97 16.18 -16.37
C GLU A 95 -11.98 16.15 -14.84
N ILE A 96 -10.92 16.64 -14.18
CA ILE A 96 -10.85 16.74 -12.71
C ILE A 96 -11.92 17.67 -12.15
N HIS A 97 -12.12 18.85 -12.75
CA HIS A 97 -13.15 19.79 -12.31
C HIS A 97 -14.56 19.20 -12.40
N LEU A 98 -14.85 18.51 -13.51
CA LEU A 98 -16.13 17.81 -13.66
C LEU A 98 -16.27 16.69 -12.62
N LEU A 99 -15.21 15.90 -12.42
CA LEU A 99 -15.18 14.82 -11.44
C LEU A 99 -15.40 15.34 -10.01
N ASP A 100 -14.74 16.42 -9.58
CA ASP A 100 -14.92 17.00 -8.23
C ASP A 100 -16.40 17.34 -7.96
N ARG A 101 -17.08 17.93 -8.95
CA ARG A 101 -18.51 18.25 -8.87
C ARG A 101 -19.37 16.99 -8.78
N LEU A 102 -19.12 15.99 -9.62
CA LEU A 102 -19.89 14.75 -9.63
C LEU A 102 -19.70 13.89 -8.37
N LEU A 103 -18.56 14.05 -7.68
CA LEU A 103 -18.28 13.34 -6.44
C LEU A 103 -18.94 13.98 -5.22
N LEU A 104 -19.30 15.27 -5.25
CA LEU A 104 -19.84 15.99 -4.08
C LEU A 104 -21.00 15.26 -3.37
N PRO A 105 -22.04 14.75 -4.07
CA PRO A 105 -23.16 14.06 -3.42
C PRO A 105 -22.77 12.71 -2.80
N GLN A 106 -21.69 12.10 -3.27
CA GLN A 106 -21.22 10.79 -2.78
C GLN A 106 -20.27 10.92 -1.58
N ARG A 107 -19.73 12.12 -1.35
CA ARG A 107 -18.73 12.39 -0.31
C ARG A 107 -19.42 12.83 0.99
N PRO A 108 -18.94 12.41 2.17
CA PRO A 108 -19.50 12.88 3.44
C PRO A 108 -19.38 14.41 3.60
N ASN A 109 -20.43 15.08 4.06
CA ASN A 109 -20.49 16.55 4.16
C ASN A 109 -19.29 17.17 4.89
N PHE A 110 -18.84 16.57 5.99
CA PHE A 110 -17.69 17.05 6.76
C PHE A 110 -16.35 17.01 5.98
N ARG A 111 -16.29 16.33 4.83
CA ARG A 111 -15.12 16.26 3.94
C ARG A 111 -15.09 17.33 2.85
N HIS A 112 -16.20 18.07 2.65
CA HIS A 112 -16.35 18.99 1.51
C HIS A 112 -15.43 20.21 1.56
N HIS A 113 -14.86 20.52 2.72
CA HIS A 113 -13.86 21.60 2.91
C HIS A 113 -12.58 21.42 2.05
N LYS A 114 -12.34 20.21 1.53
CA LYS A 114 -11.28 19.93 0.55
C LYS A 114 -11.85 19.29 -0.72
N GLY A 115 -11.29 19.65 -1.86
CA GLY A 115 -11.63 19.11 -3.19
C GLY A 115 -10.41 18.51 -3.89
N ILE A 116 -10.64 17.96 -5.08
CA ILE A 116 -9.57 17.62 -6.03
C ILE A 116 -9.44 18.76 -7.04
N THR A 117 -8.21 19.17 -7.31
CA THR A 117 -7.93 20.34 -8.18
C THR A 117 -6.95 19.98 -9.28
N PHE A 118 -5.85 19.30 -8.91
CA PHE A 118 -4.77 18.96 -9.84
C PHE A 118 -4.98 17.59 -10.47
N GLY A 119 -4.47 17.45 -11.70
CA GLY A 119 -4.59 16.22 -12.50
C GLY A 119 -3.58 15.13 -12.17
N TYR A 120 -2.61 15.39 -11.30
CA TYR A 120 -1.57 14.42 -10.97
C TYR A 120 -2.10 13.37 -9.98
N VAL A 121 -2.06 12.11 -10.40
CA VAL A 121 -2.62 10.98 -9.66
C VAL A 121 -1.62 9.83 -9.55
N THR A 122 -1.79 9.00 -8.52
CA THR A 122 -1.12 7.71 -8.41
C THR A 122 -2.11 6.57 -8.65
N ILE A 123 -1.72 5.61 -9.50
CA ILE A 123 -2.52 4.45 -9.91
C ILE A 123 -2.01 3.21 -9.18
N TYR A 124 -2.89 2.54 -8.47
CA TYR A 124 -2.63 1.27 -7.77
C TYR A 124 -3.59 0.19 -8.25
N PRO A 125 -3.27 -1.11 -8.11
CA PRO A 125 -4.29 -2.16 -8.20
C PRO A 125 -5.42 -1.92 -7.19
N ASP A 126 -6.65 -2.32 -7.53
CA ASP A 126 -7.75 -2.33 -6.58
C ASP A 126 -7.67 -3.58 -5.69
N TYR A 127 -7.03 -3.45 -4.53
CA TYR A 127 -6.92 -4.53 -3.54
C TYR A 127 -8.25 -4.93 -2.88
N ALA A 128 -9.36 -4.21 -3.17
CA ALA A 128 -10.70 -4.68 -2.82
C ALA A 128 -11.18 -5.83 -3.73
N LEU A 129 -10.42 -6.13 -4.79
CA LEU A 129 -10.63 -7.24 -5.71
C LEU A 129 -9.44 -8.19 -5.60
N LEU A 130 -9.69 -9.49 -5.65
CA LEU A 130 -8.61 -10.49 -5.77
C LEU A 130 -7.96 -10.39 -7.15
N PRO A 131 -6.68 -10.73 -7.31
CA PRO A 131 -6.08 -10.94 -8.63
C PRO A 131 -6.83 -12.01 -9.45
N GLU A 132 -6.89 -11.85 -10.77
CA GLU A 132 -7.63 -12.77 -11.65
C GLU A 132 -7.20 -14.23 -11.54
N GLN A 133 -5.91 -14.44 -11.34
CA GLN A 133 -5.30 -15.76 -11.17
C GLN A 133 -5.81 -16.49 -9.93
N LEU A 134 -6.22 -15.72 -8.90
CA LEU A 134 -6.73 -16.26 -7.64
C LEU A 134 -8.26 -16.36 -7.65
N THR A 135 -8.95 -15.56 -8.46
CA THR A 135 -10.40 -15.68 -8.62
C THR A 135 -10.82 -16.87 -9.49
N ASN A 136 -9.93 -17.33 -10.39
CA ASN A 136 -10.14 -18.50 -11.23
C ASN A 136 -8.94 -19.43 -11.08
N PRO A 137 -8.77 -20.12 -9.94
CA PRO A 137 -7.71 -21.10 -9.81
C PRO A 137 -7.84 -22.09 -10.98
N PRO A 138 -6.75 -22.43 -11.69
CA PRO A 138 -6.82 -23.48 -12.68
C PRO A 138 -7.45 -24.69 -12.00
N ARG A 139 -8.54 -25.22 -12.57
CA ARG A 139 -9.13 -26.47 -12.11
C ARG A 139 -7.98 -27.48 -12.10
N LEU A 140 -7.44 -27.78 -10.93
CA LEU A 140 -6.61 -28.94 -10.75
C LEU A 140 -7.49 -30.08 -11.26
N ALA A 141 -7.06 -30.73 -12.35
CA ALA A 141 -7.73 -31.92 -12.80
C ALA A 141 -7.90 -32.83 -11.57
N PRO A 142 -9.09 -33.42 -11.34
CA PRO A 142 -9.24 -34.39 -10.26
C PRO A 142 -8.07 -35.36 -10.36
N PRO A 143 -7.40 -35.70 -9.25
CA PRO A 143 -6.20 -36.51 -9.29
C PRO A 143 -6.51 -37.73 -10.14
N HIS A 144 -5.87 -37.82 -11.31
CA HIS A 144 -6.00 -38.99 -12.14
C HIS A 144 -5.53 -40.15 -11.27
N THR A 145 -6.48 -41.01 -10.89
CA THR A 145 -6.20 -42.31 -10.29
C THR A 145 -5.39 -43.08 -11.32
N ASN A 146 -4.06 -42.90 -11.31
CA ASN A 146 -3.03 -43.77 -11.90
C ASN A 146 -1.61 -43.14 -11.90
N THR A 147 -1.27 -42.26 -10.96
CA THR A 147 0.16 -41.98 -10.68
C THR A 147 0.60 -42.86 -9.50
N PRO A 148 1.56 -43.79 -9.65
CA PRO A 148 2.02 -44.57 -8.52
C PRO A 148 2.63 -43.62 -7.49
N ALA A 149 2.10 -43.68 -6.26
CA ALA A 149 2.70 -43.02 -5.13
C ALA A 149 4.14 -43.53 -4.99
N VAL A 150 5.12 -42.65 -5.15
CA VAL A 150 6.50 -42.92 -4.71
C VAL A 150 6.46 -42.91 -3.19
N VAL A 151 6.10 -44.07 -2.62
CA VAL A 151 6.34 -44.40 -1.23
C VAL A 151 7.84 -44.59 -1.10
N CYS A 152 8.54 -43.56 -0.66
CA CYS A 152 9.94 -43.70 -0.27
C CYS A 152 9.99 -44.41 1.08
N SER A 153 9.86 -45.74 1.06
CA SER A 153 10.22 -46.58 2.20
C SER A 153 11.69 -46.98 2.07
N SER A 154 12.54 -46.43 2.92
CA SER A 154 13.84 -47.04 3.20
C SER A 154 14.21 -46.82 4.66
N ARG A 155 13.83 -47.80 5.48
CA ARG A 155 14.60 -48.16 6.67
C ARG A 155 16.02 -48.49 6.20
N GLY A 156 16.96 -47.58 6.44
CA GLY A 156 18.38 -47.74 6.14
C GLY A 156 19.21 -47.20 7.30
N LYS A 157 19.85 -48.13 8.02
CA LYS A 157 20.69 -48.01 9.22
C LYS A 157 21.57 -46.75 9.28
N CYS A 158 21.50 -46.04 10.40
CA CYS A 158 22.44 -45.00 10.80
C CYS A 158 23.66 -45.66 11.48
N THR A 159 24.79 -45.76 10.79
CA THR A 159 26.07 -46.21 11.37
C THR A 159 26.94 -45.01 11.73
N ARG A 160 27.32 -44.95 13.01
CA ARG A 160 28.29 -44.02 13.60
C ARG A 160 29.66 -44.15 12.91
N LEU A 161 30.26 -43.01 12.55
CA LEU A 161 31.70 -42.84 12.59
C LEU A 161 32.01 -41.60 13.44
N ARG A 162 32.72 -41.86 14.53
CA ARG A 162 33.28 -40.91 15.51
C ARG A 162 34.67 -40.46 15.04
N ASN A 163 35.10 -39.34 15.61
CA ASN A 163 36.45 -38.71 15.68
C ASN A 163 36.62 -37.56 14.65
N SER A 164 37.00 -36.33 14.99
CA SER A 164 37.62 -35.79 16.21
C SER A 164 37.70 -34.24 16.20
N ILE A 165 37.19 -33.58 17.27
CA ILE A 165 37.73 -32.41 18.05
C ILE A 165 37.92 -31.02 17.35
N PRO A 166 37.76 -29.84 18.03
CA PRO A 166 37.28 -29.53 19.40
C PRO A 166 36.07 -28.57 19.49
N HIS A 167 35.52 -28.55 20.70
CA HIS A 167 34.55 -27.64 21.27
C HIS A 167 34.94 -26.15 21.18
N ASP A 168 33.95 -25.30 20.89
CA ASP A 168 33.83 -24.00 21.55
C ASP A 168 32.37 -23.72 21.93
N HIS A 169 32.19 -23.15 23.12
CA HIS A 169 30.93 -22.92 23.81
C HIS A 169 30.41 -21.51 23.48
N SER A 170 29.28 -21.40 22.77
CA SER A 170 28.23 -20.37 22.98
C SER A 170 27.33 -20.27 21.75
N LEU A 171 26.06 -20.69 21.88
CA LEU A 171 24.98 -20.25 20.99
C LEU A 171 23.89 -19.66 21.88
N GLU A 172 24.16 -18.44 22.34
CA GLU A 172 23.15 -17.43 22.65
C GLU A 172 23.08 -16.43 21.49
N ASP A 173 21.92 -15.80 21.33
CA ASP A 173 21.61 -14.66 20.48
C ASP A 173 21.44 -14.85 18.96
N ILE A 174 20.23 -15.28 18.57
CA ILE A 174 19.59 -14.75 17.36
C ILE A 174 19.02 -13.38 17.71
N SER A 175 19.88 -12.36 17.66
CA SER A 175 19.47 -10.95 17.66
C SER A 175 20.12 -10.21 16.51
N CYS A 176 19.40 -9.20 16.01
CA CYS A 176 19.85 -8.20 15.04
C CYS A 176 19.94 -8.61 13.56
N VAL A 177 18.82 -8.43 12.85
CA VAL A 177 18.92 -7.85 11.49
C VAL A 177 19.58 -6.47 11.67
N PRO A 178 20.64 -6.09 10.91
CA PRO A 178 21.40 -4.89 11.23
C PRO A 178 20.58 -3.63 11.05
N THR A 179 20.14 -3.06 12.17
CA THR A 179 19.52 -1.74 12.32
C THR A 179 20.35 -0.65 11.62
N THR A 180 21.65 -0.88 11.43
CA THR A 180 22.61 -0.02 10.73
C THR A 180 22.29 0.19 9.25
N VAL A 181 21.89 -0.81 8.48
CA VAL A 181 21.65 -0.62 7.02
C VAL A 181 20.37 0.19 6.78
N ALA A 182 19.31 -0.11 7.54
CA ALA A 182 18.06 0.64 7.49
C ALA A 182 18.24 2.09 7.99
N ASN A 183 19.01 2.31 9.07
CA ASN A 183 19.32 3.64 9.58
C ASN A 183 20.22 4.44 8.62
N VAL A 184 21.18 3.79 7.96
CA VAL A 184 22.04 4.43 6.95
C VAL A 184 21.23 4.85 5.73
N LEU A 185 20.29 4.03 5.26
CA LEU A 185 19.40 4.39 4.15
C LEU A 185 18.41 5.50 4.55
N LEU A 186 17.85 5.45 5.76
CA LEU A 186 16.96 6.49 6.28
C LEU A 186 17.68 7.84 6.51
N GLN A 187 18.89 7.85 7.08
CA GLN A 187 19.69 9.06 7.24
C GLN A 187 20.12 9.65 5.89
N LYS A 188 20.48 8.81 4.90
CA LYS A 188 20.85 9.25 3.55
C LYS A 188 19.67 9.85 2.77
N CYS A 189 18.44 9.40 3.00
CA CYS A 189 17.25 10.00 2.39
C CYS A 189 16.80 11.30 3.07
N ILE A 190 17.19 11.55 4.33
CA ILE A 190 16.77 12.74 5.10
C ILE A 190 17.73 13.93 4.87
N ASN A 191 19.02 13.68 4.60
CA ASN A 191 19.98 14.76 4.35
C ASN A 191 19.90 15.31 2.92
N LYS A 192 19.28 16.49 2.77
CA LYS A 192 19.15 17.26 1.51
C LYS A 192 20.49 17.55 0.79
N SER A 193 21.63 17.50 1.47
CA SER A 193 22.94 17.88 0.92
C SER A 193 23.71 16.74 0.24
N CYS A 194 23.46 15.47 0.59
CA CYS A 194 24.28 14.34 0.09
C CYS A 194 23.83 13.80 -1.28
N ILE A 195 22.68 14.23 -1.81
CA ILE A 195 22.19 13.80 -3.13
C ILE A 195 22.99 14.46 -4.27
N LEU A 196 23.73 15.54 -4.00
CA LEU A 196 24.31 16.39 -5.04
C LEU A 196 25.74 16.03 -5.47
N SER A 197 26.41 15.07 -4.83
CA SER A 197 27.85 14.87 -5.02
C SER A 197 28.33 13.42 -5.18
N ASP A 198 27.44 12.44 -5.36
CA ASP A 198 27.86 11.05 -5.61
C ASP A 198 27.86 10.71 -7.12
N PRO A 199 29.04 10.56 -7.77
CA PRO A 199 29.15 10.26 -9.20
C PRO A 199 28.64 8.86 -9.56
N VAL A 200 28.53 7.92 -8.60
CA VAL A 200 28.04 6.56 -8.87
C VAL A 200 26.51 6.50 -8.94
N LEU A 201 25.79 7.37 -8.20
CA LEU A 201 24.35 7.52 -8.36
C LEU A 201 23.98 8.37 -9.58
N ASN A 202 24.82 9.32 -9.99
CA ASN A 202 24.53 10.22 -11.11
C ASN A 202 24.58 9.54 -12.49
N SER A 203 25.34 8.45 -12.66
CA SER A 203 25.34 7.69 -13.93
C SER A 203 24.04 6.90 -14.14
N ASP A 204 23.40 6.45 -13.05
CA ASP A 204 22.15 5.67 -13.09
C ASP A 204 20.90 6.54 -12.92
N LEU A 205 21.04 7.77 -12.39
CA LEU A 205 19.98 8.79 -12.36
C LEU A 205 19.64 9.37 -13.74
N CYS A 206 20.52 9.19 -14.74
CA CYS A 206 20.35 9.66 -16.11
C CYS A 206 19.88 8.57 -17.10
N GLN A 207 19.58 7.36 -16.64
CA GLN A 207 18.93 6.33 -17.46
C GLN A 207 17.59 5.89 -16.84
N LEU A 208 16.68 6.85 -16.68
CA LEU A 208 15.29 6.51 -16.98
C LEU A 208 15.30 5.94 -18.41
N PRO A 209 14.69 4.78 -18.68
CA PRO A 209 14.69 4.20 -20.02
C PRO A 209 14.22 5.30 -20.98
N THR A 210 15.04 5.58 -22.00
CA THR A 210 14.66 6.46 -23.10
C THR A 210 13.35 5.91 -23.66
N VAL A 211 12.24 6.55 -23.26
CA VAL A 211 10.92 6.14 -23.71
C VAL A 211 10.85 6.52 -25.17
N ASN A 212 11.00 5.49 -25.99
CA ASN A 212 10.79 5.54 -27.42
C ASN A 212 9.52 6.35 -27.72
N ARG A 213 9.66 7.45 -28.48
CA ARG A 213 8.63 8.49 -28.77
C ARG A 213 7.33 7.97 -29.41
N LYS A 214 7.15 6.65 -29.52
CA LYS A 214 5.99 5.97 -30.13
C LYS A 214 5.06 5.27 -29.12
N ALA A 215 5.26 5.40 -27.81
CA ALA A 215 4.41 4.71 -26.81
C ALA A 215 3.20 5.54 -26.32
N SER A 216 2.38 6.07 -27.23
CA SER A 216 1.04 6.61 -26.89
C SER A 216 0.00 5.48 -26.79
N LYS A 217 0.24 4.47 -25.94
CA LYS A 217 -0.70 3.34 -25.77
C LYS A 217 -0.89 2.95 -24.30
N ASN A 218 -1.76 3.71 -23.61
CA ASN A 218 -2.44 3.40 -22.33
C ASN A 218 -1.52 2.94 -21.16
N CYS A 219 -1.25 3.81 -20.18
CA CYS A 219 -0.53 3.45 -18.93
C CYS A 219 -1.13 2.24 -18.20
N LEU A 220 -2.44 2.03 -18.34
CA LEU A 220 -3.17 0.90 -17.78
C LEU A 220 -2.68 -0.46 -18.32
N HIS A 221 -2.03 -0.51 -19.49
CA HIS A 221 -1.51 -1.77 -20.03
C HIS A 221 -0.45 -2.44 -19.12
N LYS A 222 0.32 -1.67 -18.34
CA LYS A 222 1.26 -2.24 -17.36
C LYS A 222 0.54 -3.11 -16.32
N TYR A 223 -0.67 -2.70 -15.92
CA TYR A 223 -1.51 -3.50 -15.03
C TYR A 223 -2.33 -4.56 -15.79
N LYS A 224 -2.74 -4.30 -17.05
CA LYS A 224 -3.41 -5.32 -17.89
C LYS A 224 -2.51 -6.52 -18.24
N ASN A 225 -1.20 -6.33 -18.37
CA ASN A 225 -0.27 -7.43 -18.62
C ASN A 225 -0.16 -8.41 -17.43
N TRP A 226 -0.55 -7.96 -16.24
CA TRP A 226 -0.72 -8.83 -15.07
C TRP A 226 -2.05 -9.59 -15.08
N HIS A 227 -2.94 -9.34 -16.03
CA HIS A 227 -4.31 -9.87 -16.12
C HIS A 227 -4.58 -10.46 -17.52
N GLN A 228 -3.60 -11.16 -18.11
CA GLN A 228 -3.62 -11.62 -19.52
C GLN A 228 -4.65 -12.72 -19.86
N THR A 229 -5.65 -12.97 -19.04
CA THR A 229 -6.73 -13.89 -19.37
C THR A 229 -8.02 -13.11 -19.57
N ALA A 230 -8.77 -13.41 -20.64
CA ALA A 230 -10.11 -12.87 -20.82
C ALA A 230 -10.92 -13.01 -19.51
N PRO A 231 -11.76 -12.02 -19.14
CA PRO A 231 -12.47 -12.04 -17.88
C PRO A 231 -13.43 -13.24 -17.85
N ILE A 232 -12.97 -14.34 -17.27
CA ILE A 232 -13.83 -15.44 -16.87
C ILE A 232 -14.74 -14.86 -15.79
N PRO A 233 -16.08 -15.00 -15.91
CA PRO A 233 -17.01 -14.50 -14.91
C PRO A 233 -16.61 -15.05 -13.54
N VAL A 234 -16.20 -14.17 -12.62
CA VAL A 234 -15.87 -14.55 -11.26
C VAL A 234 -17.18 -14.97 -10.60
N THR A 235 -17.38 -16.28 -10.41
CA THR A 235 -18.61 -16.84 -9.86
C THR A 235 -18.67 -16.72 -8.33
N GLU A 236 -17.54 -16.50 -7.66
CA GLU A 236 -17.43 -16.48 -6.21
C GLU A 236 -17.26 -15.07 -5.63
N ASN A 237 -17.89 -14.83 -4.48
CA ASN A 237 -17.76 -13.55 -3.78
C ASN A 237 -16.34 -13.38 -3.21
N THR A 238 -15.72 -12.24 -3.50
CA THR A 238 -14.47 -11.83 -2.87
C THR A 238 -14.76 -10.95 -1.66
N PHE A 239 -14.07 -11.22 -0.54
CA PHE A 239 -14.07 -10.34 0.63
C PHE A 239 -12.69 -9.73 0.83
N CYS A 240 -12.63 -8.41 1.03
CA CYS A 240 -11.42 -7.69 1.39
C CYS A 240 -11.61 -7.01 2.74
N VAL A 241 -10.63 -7.14 3.62
CA VAL A 241 -10.66 -6.55 4.97
C VAL A 241 -9.55 -5.50 5.08
N GLU A 242 -9.94 -4.23 5.16
CA GLU A 242 -9.01 -3.11 5.40
C GLU A 242 -8.88 -2.91 6.92
N ILE A 243 -7.66 -3.09 7.45
CA ILE A 243 -7.33 -2.78 8.84
C ILE A 243 -6.36 -1.60 8.87
N LYS A 244 -6.64 -0.59 9.70
CA LYS A 244 -5.70 0.47 10.06
C LYS A 244 -5.15 0.18 11.46
N PRO A 245 -4.00 -0.51 11.57
CA PRO A 245 -3.61 -1.17 12.82
C PRO A 245 -3.07 -0.21 13.89
N LYS A 246 -2.62 0.99 13.49
CA LYS A 246 -1.97 2.00 14.36
C LYS A 246 -0.65 1.46 14.93
N GLN A 247 -0.13 2.12 15.96
CA GLN A 247 1.19 1.84 16.52
C GLN A 247 1.15 0.61 17.46
N GLY A 248 1.85 -0.44 17.08
CA GLY A 248 1.93 -1.72 17.81
C GLY A 248 3.02 -1.84 18.87
N TRP A 249 3.65 -0.73 19.27
CA TRP A 249 4.75 -0.69 20.23
C TRP A 249 4.66 0.56 21.11
N ILE A 250 5.34 0.57 22.26
CA ILE A 250 5.41 1.72 23.18
C ILE A 250 6.84 2.28 23.18
N PRO A 251 7.04 3.58 22.93
CA PRO A 251 8.35 4.22 23.09
C PRO A 251 8.81 4.21 24.54
N HIS A 252 10.12 4.13 24.77
CA HIS A 252 10.70 4.08 26.11
C HIS A 252 10.22 5.24 27.01
N SER A 253 10.13 6.45 26.45
CA SER A 253 9.62 7.64 27.14
C SER A 253 8.14 7.57 27.55
N GLN A 254 7.39 6.57 27.08
CA GLN A 254 5.96 6.39 27.33
C GLN A 254 5.65 5.12 28.12
N LEU A 255 6.65 4.38 28.60
CA LEU A 255 6.43 3.14 29.35
C LEU A 255 5.66 3.35 30.65
N ASN A 256 5.78 4.53 31.25
CA ASN A 256 5.06 4.89 32.48
C ASN A 256 3.60 5.27 32.22
N HIS A 257 3.16 5.35 30.95
CA HIS A 257 1.77 5.60 30.64
C HIS A 257 0.91 4.36 30.88
N PRO A 258 -0.30 4.50 31.46
CA PRO A 258 -1.13 3.37 31.84
C PRO A 258 -1.73 2.61 30.64
N LYS A 259 -1.71 3.21 29.44
CA LYS A 259 -2.26 2.63 28.20
C LYS A 259 -1.45 3.09 27.00
N CYS A 260 -1.54 2.34 25.90
CA CYS A 260 -0.91 2.73 24.64
C CYS A 260 -1.50 4.03 24.08
N THR A 261 -0.74 4.68 23.18
CA THR A 261 -1.13 5.95 22.53
C THR A 261 -2.49 5.88 21.85
N PHE A 262 -2.84 4.75 21.21
CA PHE A 262 -4.17 4.61 20.59
C PHE A 262 -5.28 4.64 21.63
N CYS A 263 -5.14 3.86 22.72
CA CYS A 263 -6.15 3.75 23.76
C CYS A 263 -6.33 5.09 24.50
N LEU A 264 -5.24 5.81 24.81
CA LEU A 264 -5.34 7.15 25.41
C LEU A 264 -6.06 8.13 24.49
N ASN A 265 -5.75 8.13 23.19
CA ASN A 265 -6.41 8.99 22.21
C ASN A 265 -7.92 8.70 22.03
N GLN A 266 -8.42 7.53 22.46
CA GLN A 266 -9.87 7.26 22.43
C GLN A 266 -10.63 8.16 23.41
N TYR A 267 -10.06 8.47 24.58
CA TYR A 267 -10.67 9.36 25.55
C TYR A 267 -10.79 10.78 24.99
N LEU A 268 -9.72 11.30 24.38
CA LEU A 268 -9.73 12.61 23.72
C LEU A 268 -10.73 12.68 22.56
N LYS A 269 -10.84 11.60 21.77
CA LYS A 269 -11.85 11.55 20.69
C LYS A 269 -13.27 11.56 21.25
N LEU A 270 -13.51 10.87 22.37
CA LEU A 270 -14.82 10.83 23.01
C LEU A 270 -15.18 12.22 23.57
N SER A 271 -14.25 12.87 24.28
CA SER A 271 -14.47 14.23 24.82
C SER A 271 -14.77 15.25 23.73
N ASN A 272 -14.15 15.10 22.56
CA ASN A 272 -14.36 15.99 21.41
C ASN A 272 -15.56 15.58 20.54
N GLY A 273 -16.34 14.57 20.92
CA GLY A 273 -17.49 14.09 20.15
C GLY A 273 -17.15 13.40 18.82
N ALA A 274 -15.88 13.08 18.57
CA ALA A 274 -15.44 12.45 17.32
C ALA A 274 -15.78 10.96 17.24
N ILE A 275 -16.12 10.33 18.36
CA ILE A 275 -16.60 8.94 18.47
C ILE A 275 -17.73 8.89 19.50
N SER A 276 -18.65 7.93 19.36
CA SER A 276 -19.75 7.73 20.32
C SER A 276 -19.39 6.83 21.49
N ARG A 277 -18.33 6.02 21.37
CA ARG A 277 -17.83 5.14 22.44
C ARG A 277 -16.35 4.80 22.23
N ILE A 278 -15.65 4.57 23.33
CA ILE A 278 -14.25 4.11 23.33
C ILE A 278 -14.16 2.70 22.75
N SER A 279 -13.23 2.50 21.82
CA SER A 279 -12.97 1.17 21.25
C SER A 279 -12.21 0.28 22.25
N GLN A 280 -12.58 -1.00 22.30
CA GLN A 280 -11.84 -2.03 23.04
C GLN A 280 -10.61 -2.54 22.26
N TYR A 281 -10.39 -2.07 21.03
CA TYR A 281 -9.23 -2.46 20.24
C TYR A 281 -7.95 -1.87 20.83
N CYS A 282 -6.93 -2.72 21.01
CA CYS A 282 -5.58 -2.29 21.35
C CYS A 282 -4.60 -2.78 20.26
N PRO A 283 -3.81 -1.89 19.63
CA PRO A 283 -2.77 -2.30 18.69
C PRO A 283 -1.75 -3.27 19.29
N LEU A 284 -1.41 -3.12 20.57
CA LEU A 284 -0.45 -4.01 21.24
C LEU A 284 -0.95 -5.46 21.30
N ASP A 285 -2.27 -5.68 21.30
CA ASP A 285 -2.85 -7.03 21.23
C ASP A 285 -2.76 -7.59 19.82
N LEU A 286 -3.00 -6.76 18.79
CA LEU A 286 -2.89 -7.17 17.39
C LEU A 286 -1.45 -7.54 16.99
N PHE A 287 -0.45 -6.81 17.52
CA PHE A 287 0.97 -7.03 17.24
C PHE A 287 1.66 -7.90 18.30
N SER A 288 0.92 -8.57 19.18
CA SER A 288 1.48 -9.31 20.31
C SER A 288 2.21 -10.60 19.94
N GLY A 289 1.89 -11.20 18.79
CA GLY A 289 2.27 -12.58 18.47
C GLY A 289 1.51 -13.64 19.27
N ASP A 290 0.66 -13.26 20.22
CA ASP A 290 -0.20 -14.16 20.99
C ASP A 290 -1.56 -14.31 20.31
N GLU A 291 -1.89 -15.53 19.90
CA GLU A 291 -3.09 -15.81 19.11
C GLU A 291 -4.39 -15.39 19.83
N LYS A 292 -4.46 -15.54 21.16
CA LYS A 292 -5.66 -15.19 21.94
C LYS A 292 -5.87 -13.67 21.95
N ARG A 293 -4.82 -12.90 22.20
CA ARG A 293 -4.82 -11.44 22.16
C ARG A 293 -5.11 -10.91 20.76
N MET A 294 -4.49 -11.49 19.73
CA MET A 294 -4.77 -11.13 18.34
C MET A 294 -6.25 -11.36 17.98
N LYS A 295 -6.83 -12.51 18.34
CA LYS A 295 -8.26 -12.79 18.14
C LYS A 295 -9.14 -11.80 18.90
N GLN A 296 -8.76 -11.42 20.13
CA GLN A 296 -9.47 -10.39 20.89
C GLN A 296 -9.44 -9.03 20.19
N ALA A 297 -8.28 -8.63 19.65
CA ALA A 297 -8.14 -7.38 18.90
C ALA A 297 -9.05 -7.36 17.65
N ILE A 298 -9.11 -8.45 16.90
CA ILE A 298 -10.01 -8.59 15.74
C ILE A 298 -11.48 -8.51 16.16
N ARG A 299 -11.89 -9.21 17.23
CA ARG A 299 -13.26 -9.11 17.78
C ARG A 299 -13.60 -7.68 18.22
N ALA A 300 -12.65 -6.96 18.82
CA ALA A 300 -12.84 -5.58 19.23
C ALA A 300 -12.99 -4.63 18.04
N LEU A 301 -12.24 -4.85 16.95
CA LEU A 301 -12.41 -4.13 15.69
C LEU A 301 -13.79 -4.38 15.08
N LEU A 302 -14.28 -5.64 15.08
CA LEU A 302 -15.61 -5.97 14.57
C LEU A 302 -16.73 -5.29 15.38
N ARG A 303 -16.59 -5.21 16.71
CA ARG A 303 -17.58 -4.53 17.59
C ARG A 303 -17.54 -3.01 17.48
N THR A 304 -16.36 -2.44 17.30
CA THR A 304 -16.17 -0.97 17.24
C THR A 304 -15.22 -0.59 16.08
N PRO A 305 -15.69 -0.68 14.82
CA PRO A 305 -14.81 -0.51 13.64
C PRO A 305 -14.16 0.86 13.55
N GLN A 306 -14.88 1.92 13.93
CA GLN A 306 -14.48 3.32 13.74
C GLN A 306 -13.87 3.55 12.34
N ASN A 307 -12.68 4.16 12.25
CA ASN A 307 -11.90 4.24 11.02
C ASN A 307 -10.73 3.25 10.98
N ASN A 308 -10.84 2.18 11.77
CA ASN A 308 -9.82 1.16 11.96
C ASN A 308 -10.12 -0.14 11.21
N LEU A 309 -11.39 -0.41 10.89
CA LEU A 309 -11.82 -1.60 10.13
C LEU A 309 -12.84 -1.22 9.06
N LYS A 310 -12.68 -1.76 7.86
CA LYS A 310 -13.69 -1.82 6.80
C LYS A 310 -13.67 -3.18 6.14
N ILE A 311 -14.81 -3.65 5.69
CA ILE A 311 -14.94 -4.93 4.99
C ILE A 311 -15.64 -4.64 3.66
N PHE A 312 -15.07 -5.11 2.56
CA PHE A 312 -15.63 -4.95 1.23
C PHE A 312 -16.04 -6.32 0.69
N LYS A 313 -17.23 -6.40 0.08
CA LYS A 313 -17.68 -7.56 -0.70
C LYS A 313 -17.67 -7.17 -2.18
N ASN A 314 -16.88 -7.87 -3.00
CA ASN A 314 -16.69 -7.60 -4.44
C ASN A 314 -16.32 -6.14 -4.74
N GLY A 315 -15.54 -5.49 -3.87
CA GLY A 315 -15.25 -4.07 -4.01
C GLY A 315 -16.45 -3.16 -3.71
N HIS A 316 -17.41 -3.57 -2.90
CA HIS A 316 -18.45 -2.71 -2.31
C HIS A 316 -18.26 -2.71 -0.79
N LEU A 317 -18.16 -1.50 -0.20
CA LEU A 317 -18.03 -1.31 1.25
C LEU A 317 -19.32 -1.74 1.96
#